data_AF-A0A5J5P9C5-F1
#
_entry.id   AF-A0A5J5P9C5-F1
#
_cell.length_a   1.000
_cell.length_b   1.000
_cell.length_c   1.000
_cell.angle_alpha   90.00
_cell.angle_beta   90.00
_cell.angle_gamma   90.00
#
_symmetry.space_group_name_H-M   'P 1'
#
loop_
_entity.id
_entity.type
_entity.pdbx_description
1 polymer ?
#
loop_
_entity_poly.entity_id
_entity_poly.type
_entity_poly.pdbx_seq_one_letter_code
_entity_poly.pdbx_strand_id
1 'polypeptide(L)'
;MTDTNLDLQESGWEELRKEARKIEGDLDVKLSSYAKLGARFTQGDAGSPTLGSSRSWKSMVIEIQSLLEKLLDINDAMSRCAASAAPTTSVTQKLARHRDILHEFTQEFRRIKGNISSMREQAELLSSVRDDISEFKASGGMSPRMQLLRERAAIHGNIAHMM
;
A
#
# COMPACT_ATOMS: atom_id res chain seq x y z
N MET A 1 5.59 47.00 24.19
CA MET A 1 5.58 46.61 22.75
C MET A 1 6.08 45.19 22.51
N THR A 2 6.65 44.50 23.51
CA THR A 2 7.12 43.11 23.40
C THR A 2 6.02 42.06 23.55
N ASP A 3 4.96 42.36 24.30
CA ASP A 3 3.91 41.38 24.65
C ASP A 3 3.03 40.98 23.45
N THR A 4 2.76 41.92 22.55
CA THR A 4 1.90 41.68 21.37
C THR A 4 2.52 40.70 20.37
N ASN A 5 3.85 40.65 20.30
CA ASN A 5 4.58 39.77 19.39
C ASN A 5 4.57 38.31 19.89
N LEU A 6 4.65 38.12 21.21
CA LEU A 6 4.57 36.81 21.84
C LEU A 6 3.17 36.19 21.69
N ASP A 7 2.10 36.97 21.87
CA ASP A 7 0.72 36.50 21.69
C ASP A 7 0.42 36.08 20.23
N LEU A 8 0.98 36.79 19.25
CA LEU A 8 0.85 36.45 17.82
C LEU A 8 1.60 35.16 17.47
N GLN A 9 2.80 34.95 18.03
CA GLN A 9 3.58 33.73 17.85
C GLN A 9 2.92 32.52 18.54
N GLU A 10 2.36 32.70 19.74
CA GLU A 10 1.63 31.66 20.47
C GLU A 10 0.33 31.27 19.74
N SER A 11 -0.37 32.26 19.18
CA SER A 11 -1.57 32.04 18.34
C SER A 11 -1.24 31.23 17.08
N GLY A 12 -0.17 31.58 16.35
CA GLY A 12 0.26 30.85 15.16
C GLY A 12 0.67 29.40 15.47
N TRP A 13 1.35 29.17 16.60
CA TRP A 13 1.69 27.82 17.06
C TRP A 13 0.46 26.96 17.42
N GLU A 14 -0.56 27.55 18.07
CA GLU A 14 -1.80 26.84 18.39
C GLU A 14 -2.61 26.49 17.13
N GLU A 15 -2.66 27.38 16.15
CA GLU A 15 -3.31 27.14 14.86
C GLU A 15 -2.67 25.97 14.11
N LEU A 16 -1.33 25.97 14.01
CA LEU A 16 -0.58 24.87 13.39
C LEU A 16 -0.85 23.53 14.09
N ARG A 17 -0.92 23.51 15.44
CA ARG A 17 -1.26 22.28 16.18
C ARG A 17 -2.67 21.77 15.89
N LYS A 18 -3.65 22.67 15.79
CA LYS A 18 -5.01 22.29 15.40
C LYS A 18 -5.04 21.70 14.00
N GLU A 19 -4.30 22.30 13.07
CA GLU A 19 -4.20 21.80 11.71
C GLU A 19 -3.50 20.43 11.65
N ALA A 20 -2.38 20.25 12.35
CA ALA A 20 -1.70 18.97 12.44
C ALA A 20 -2.64 17.86 12.92
N ARG A 21 -3.37 18.07 14.03
CA ARG A 21 -4.33 17.08 14.55
C ARG A 21 -5.42 16.72 13.56
N LYS A 22 -5.87 17.69 12.75
CA LYS A 22 -6.86 17.44 11.70
C LYS A 22 -6.26 16.52 10.63
N ILE A 23 -5.05 16.83 10.15
CA ILE A 23 -4.36 16.02 9.14
C ILE A 23 -4.02 14.62 9.68
N GLU A 24 -3.62 14.50 10.95
CA GLU A 24 -3.40 13.23 11.63
C GLU A 24 -4.68 12.37 11.66
N GLY A 25 -5.85 12.97 11.94
CA GLY A 25 -7.13 12.27 11.89
C GLY A 25 -7.52 11.84 10.48
N ASP A 26 -7.31 12.69 9.47
CA ASP A 26 -7.55 12.35 8.07
C ASP A 26 -6.63 11.19 7.60
N LEU A 27 -5.37 11.19 8.05
CA LEU A 27 -4.40 10.12 7.78
C LEU A 27 -4.85 8.78 8.37
N ASP A 28 -5.30 8.75 9.63
CA ASP A 28 -5.77 7.53 10.28
C ASP A 28 -6.92 6.85 9.50
N VAL A 29 -7.92 7.65 9.10
CA VAL A 29 -9.08 7.17 8.32
C VAL A 29 -8.65 6.66 6.95
N LYS A 30 -7.74 7.38 6.26
CA LYS A 30 -7.26 7.02 4.93
C LYS A 30 -6.38 5.77 4.96
N LEU A 31 -5.45 5.67 5.91
CA LEU A 31 -4.60 4.49 6.08
C LEU A 31 -5.41 3.25 6.45
N SER A 32 -6.39 3.40 7.34
CA SER A 32 -7.34 2.33 7.66
C SER A 32 -8.12 1.84 6.43
N SER A 33 -8.58 2.77 5.58
CA SER A 33 -9.29 2.44 4.34
C SER A 33 -8.37 1.77 3.31
N TYR A 34 -7.13 2.25 3.21
CA TYR A 34 -6.09 1.72 2.33
C TYR A 34 -5.71 0.27 2.73
N ALA A 35 -5.52 0.00 4.03
CA ALA A 35 -5.25 -1.34 4.53
C ALA A 35 -6.40 -2.33 4.23
N LYS A 36 -7.65 -1.90 4.41
CA LYS A 36 -8.85 -2.72 4.14
C LYS A 36 -8.98 -3.10 2.66
N LEU A 37 -8.69 -2.16 1.77
CA LEU A 37 -8.67 -2.42 0.32
C LEU A 37 -7.59 -3.46 -0.04
N GLY A 38 -6.44 -3.43 0.64
CA GLY A 38 -5.42 -4.47 0.54
C GLY A 38 -5.91 -5.86 0.91
N ALA A 39 -6.59 -5.99 2.05
CA ALA A 39 -7.10 -7.27 2.55
C ALA A 39 -8.14 -7.93 1.62
N ARG A 40 -8.82 -7.18 0.76
CA ARG A 40 -9.76 -7.74 -0.22
C ARG A 40 -9.08 -8.59 -1.28
N PHE A 41 -7.80 -8.37 -1.57
CA PHE A 41 -7.05 -9.18 -2.55
C PHE A 41 -6.77 -10.60 -2.06
N THR A 42 -6.66 -10.84 -0.74
CA THR A 42 -6.38 -12.18 -0.21
C THR A 42 -7.61 -13.05 0.03
N GLN A 43 -8.81 -12.46 0.12
CA GLN A 43 -10.04 -13.22 0.42
C GLN A 43 -10.62 -13.98 -0.79
N GLY A 44 -9.97 -13.94 -1.96
CA GLY A 44 -10.36 -14.78 -3.09
C GLY A 44 -11.69 -14.41 -3.72
N ASP A 45 -12.16 -13.17 -3.56
CA ASP A 45 -13.23 -12.62 -4.39
C ASP A 45 -12.66 -12.39 -5.80
N ALA A 46 -12.54 -13.48 -6.55
CA ALA A 46 -12.03 -13.57 -7.91
C ALA A 46 -13.01 -12.94 -8.93
N GLY A 47 -13.74 -11.90 -8.52
CA GLY A 47 -14.25 -10.92 -9.46
C GLY A 47 -13.04 -10.11 -9.92
N SER A 48 -12.61 -10.34 -11.17
CA SER A 48 -11.58 -9.59 -11.91
C SER A 48 -11.22 -8.24 -11.26
N PRO A 49 -9.93 -7.93 -11.00
CA PRO A 49 -9.56 -6.63 -10.45
C PRO A 49 -10.03 -5.57 -11.43
N THR A 50 -11.23 -5.04 -11.20
CA THR A 50 -11.86 -4.09 -12.11
C THR A 50 -10.89 -2.93 -12.23
N LEU A 51 -10.63 -2.47 -13.46
CA LEU A 51 -9.73 -1.35 -13.75
C LEU A 51 -10.00 -0.13 -12.82
N GLY A 52 -11.24 0.01 -12.34
CA GLY A 52 -11.68 0.99 -11.35
C GLY A 52 -11.06 0.83 -9.95
N SER A 53 -10.82 -0.40 -9.48
CA SER A 53 -10.14 -0.67 -8.20
C SER A 53 -8.68 -0.22 -8.24
N SER A 54 -7.99 -0.45 -9.36
CA SER A 54 -6.60 0.01 -9.55
C SER A 54 -6.47 1.54 -9.60
N ARG A 55 -7.44 2.22 -10.24
CA ARG A 55 -7.48 3.70 -10.27
C ARG A 55 -7.79 4.29 -8.89
N SER A 56 -8.76 3.71 -8.17
CA SER A 56 -9.11 4.09 -6.80
C SER A 56 -7.90 3.94 -5.86
N TRP A 57 -7.15 2.85 -6.01
CA TRP A 57 -5.93 2.59 -5.25
C TRP A 57 -4.85 3.65 -5.45
N LYS A 58 -4.53 3.96 -6.71
CA LYS A 58 -3.53 5.00 -7.05
C LYS A 58 -3.95 6.36 -6.53
N SER A 59 -5.25 6.70 -6.58
CA SER A 59 -5.78 7.94 -5.99
C SER A 59 -5.51 8.00 -4.50
N MET A 60 -5.81 6.93 -3.76
CA MET A 60 -5.60 6.88 -2.32
C MET A 60 -4.12 6.99 -1.93
N VAL A 61 -3.21 6.40 -2.72
CA VAL A 61 -1.76 6.57 -2.55
C VAL A 61 -1.35 8.03 -2.66
N ILE A 62 -1.85 8.73 -3.69
CA ILE A 62 -1.54 10.14 -3.92
C ILE A 62 -2.11 11.01 -2.80
N GLU A 63 -3.35 10.75 -2.38
CA GLU A 63 -3.99 11.47 -1.29
C GLU A 63 -3.23 11.30 0.04
N ILE A 64 -2.84 10.07 0.40
CA ILE A 64 -2.05 9.83 1.62
C ILE A 64 -0.68 10.50 1.54
N GLN A 65 -0.02 10.47 0.38
CA GLN A 65 1.27 11.16 0.18
C GLN A 65 1.11 12.68 0.36
N SER A 66 0.06 13.26 -0.22
CA SER A 66 -0.26 14.68 -0.07
C SER A 66 -0.54 15.07 1.38
N LEU A 67 -1.25 14.23 2.14
CA LEU A 67 -1.48 14.47 3.57
C LEU A 67 -0.19 14.37 4.40
N LEU A 68 0.69 13.41 4.11
CA LEU A 68 1.99 13.28 4.78
C LEU A 68 2.90 14.47 4.49
N GLU A 69 2.95 14.93 3.24
CA GLU A 69 3.69 16.13 2.84
C GLU A 69 3.16 17.37 3.54
N LYS A 70 1.84 17.53 3.59
CA LYS A 70 1.21 18.63 4.32
C LYS A 70 1.53 18.59 5.83
N LEU A 71 1.53 17.41 6.45
CA LEU A 71 1.89 17.27 7.87
C LEU A 71 3.38 17.61 8.11
N LEU A 72 4.26 17.25 7.17
CA LEU A 72 5.67 17.66 7.18
C LEU A 72 5.80 19.19 7.13
N ASP A 73 5.11 19.85 6.20
CA ASP A 73 5.13 21.31 6.06
C ASP A 73 4.65 22.02 7.33
N ILE A 74 3.59 21.50 7.96
CA ILE A 74 3.07 22.00 9.24
C ILE A 74 4.12 21.82 10.34
N ASN A 75 4.78 20.65 10.42
CA ASN A 75 5.85 20.40 11.39
C ASN A 75 7.06 21.33 11.19
N ASP A 76 7.40 21.66 9.95
CA ASP A 76 8.46 22.62 9.64
C ASP A 76 8.05 24.05 10.00
N ALA A 77 6.78 24.42 9.77
CA ALA A 77 6.24 25.69 10.23
C ALA A 77 6.25 25.80 11.76
N MET A 78 5.82 24.74 12.46
CA MET A 78 5.91 24.65 13.92
C MET A 78 7.36 24.81 14.40
N SER A 79 8.31 24.15 13.73
CA SER A 79 9.73 24.27 14.04
C SER A 79 10.24 25.71 13.92
N ARG A 80 9.79 26.46 12.90
CA ARG A 80 10.12 27.88 12.73
C ARG A 80 9.50 28.75 13.85
N CYS A 81 8.24 28.51 14.20
CA CYS A 81 7.59 29.21 15.33
C CYS A 81 8.35 28.97 16.64
N ALA A 82 8.68 27.72 16.95
CA ALA A 82 9.43 27.34 18.15
C ALA A 82 10.84 27.95 18.21
N ALA A 83 11.51 28.13 17.07
CA ALA A 83 12.81 28.79 16.99
C ALA A 83 12.73 30.32 17.15
N SER A 84 11.61 30.92 16.74
CA SER A 84 11.39 32.37 16.79
C SER A 84 10.89 32.88 18.15
N ALA A 85 10.32 31.99 18.98
CA ALA A 85 9.91 32.27 20.35
C ALA A 85 11.04 31.89 21.33
N ALA A 86 10.98 32.38 22.58
CA ALA A 86 11.87 31.90 23.63
C ALA A 86 11.67 30.38 23.81
N PRO A 87 12.70 29.54 23.60
CA PRO A 87 12.51 28.09 23.65
C PRO A 87 12.06 27.65 25.03
N THR A 88 10.87 27.06 25.12
CA THR A 88 10.40 26.40 26.35
C THR A 88 10.47 24.89 26.18
N THR A 89 10.84 24.18 27.25
CA THR A 89 10.92 22.72 27.24
C THR A 89 9.61 22.06 26.76
N SER A 90 8.46 22.66 27.11
CA SER A 90 7.14 22.16 26.74
C SER A 90 6.87 22.28 25.22
N VAL A 91 7.27 23.38 24.57
CA VAL A 91 7.14 23.56 23.12
C VAL A 91 8.04 22.57 22.38
N THR A 92 9.29 22.41 22.83
CA THR A 92 10.24 21.45 22.24
C THR A 92 9.76 20.01 22.35
N GLN A 93 9.23 19.60 23.50
CA GLN A 93 8.67 18.26 23.69
C GLN A 93 7.45 18.00 22.82
N LYS A 94 6.53 18.98 22.71
CA LYS A 94 5.36 18.87 21.83
C LYS A 94 5.76 18.78 20.36
N LEU A 95 6.74 19.56 19.92
CA LEU A 95 7.28 19.47 18.56
C LEU A 95 7.88 18.09 18.26
N ALA A 96 8.66 17.56 19.19
CA ALA A 96 9.22 16.22 19.07
C ALA A 96 8.12 15.17 18.89
N ARG A 97 7.04 15.25 19.69
CA ARG A 97 5.90 14.34 19.55
C ARG A 97 5.23 14.42 18.16
N HIS A 98 5.05 15.61 17.61
CA HIS A 98 4.46 15.73 16.26
C HIS A 98 5.38 15.15 15.17
N ARG A 99 6.71 15.23 15.34
CA ARG A 99 7.67 14.57 14.44
C ARG A 99 7.60 13.05 14.55
N ASP A 100 7.46 12.53 15.78
CA ASP A 100 7.28 11.09 16.01
C ASP A 100 6.00 10.58 15.35
N ILE A 101 4.88 11.29 15.51
CA ILE A 101 3.60 10.94 14.89
C ILE A 101 3.70 10.92 13.35
N LEU A 102 4.31 11.94 12.74
CA LEU A 102 4.57 11.94 11.30
C LEU A 102 5.41 10.73 10.88
N HIS A 103 6.42 10.37 11.67
CA HIS A 103 7.26 9.22 11.41
C HIS A 103 6.47 7.91 11.48
N GLU A 104 5.66 7.72 12.52
CA GLU A 104 4.76 6.58 12.71
C GLU A 104 3.83 6.41 11.49
N PHE A 105 3.14 7.47 11.05
CA PHE A 105 2.27 7.41 9.87
C PHE A 105 3.04 7.09 8.57
N THR A 106 4.23 7.67 8.40
CA THR A 106 5.08 7.40 7.23
C THR A 106 5.51 5.94 7.18
N GLN A 107 5.90 5.37 8.32
CA GLN A 107 6.28 3.97 8.42
C GLN A 107 5.08 3.05 8.16
N GLU A 108 3.93 3.35 8.76
CA GLU A 108 2.71 2.57 8.56
C GLU A 108 2.29 2.57 7.09
N PHE A 109 2.30 3.73 6.43
CA PHE A 109 1.98 3.82 5.01
C PHE A 109 2.89 2.93 4.16
N ARG A 110 4.21 2.96 4.42
CA ARG A 110 5.19 2.09 3.73
C ARG A 110 4.90 0.61 3.99
N ARG A 111 4.62 0.24 5.23
CA ARG A 111 4.29 -1.14 5.63
C ARG A 111 3.05 -1.64 4.90
N ILE A 112 1.96 -0.87 4.90
CA ILE A 112 0.71 -1.24 4.23
C ILE A 112 0.93 -1.35 2.71
N LYS A 113 1.60 -0.37 2.11
CA LYS A 113 1.91 -0.38 0.67
C LYS A 113 2.78 -1.58 0.27
N GLY A 114 3.79 -1.92 1.08
CA GLY A 114 4.65 -3.08 0.87
C GLY A 114 3.85 -4.38 0.94
N ASN A 115 3.08 -4.58 2.02
CA ASN A 115 2.24 -5.77 2.20
C ASN A 115 1.33 -6.02 1.00
N ILE A 116 0.72 -4.97 0.47
CA ILE A 116 -0.23 -5.09 -0.64
C ILE A 116 0.47 -5.35 -1.97
N SER A 117 1.66 -4.79 -2.17
CA SER A 117 2.48 -5.09 -3.34
C SER A 117 2.85 -6.58 -3.35
N SER A 118 3.33 -7.10 -2.21
CA SER A 118 3.66 -8.53 -2.07
C SER A 118 2.45 -9.45 -2.24
N MET A 119 1.28 -9.08 -1.69
CA MET A 119 0.04 -9.85 -1.87
C MET A 119 -0.40 -9.88 -3.34
N ARG A 120 -0.23 -8.78 -4.08
CA ARG A 120 -0.55 -8.72 -5.51
C ARG A 120 0.38 -9.61 -6.33
N GLU A 121 1.69 -9.51 -6.09
CA GLU A 121 2.70 -10.36 -6.75
C GLU A 121 2.40 -11.85 -6.49
N GLN A 122 2.05 -12.21 -5.25
CA GLN A 122 1.64 -13.58 -4.92
C GLN A 122 0.38 -14.01 -5.67
N ALA A 123 -0.63 -13.14 -5.80
CA ALA A 123 -1.85 -13.44 -6.54
C ALA A 123 -1.59 -13.63 -8.05
N GLU A 124 -0.74 -12.79 -8.66
CA GLU A 124 -0.33 -12.89 -10.07
C GLU A 124 0.40 -14.22 -10.34
N LEU A 125 1.34 -14.61 -9.48
CA LEU A 125 2.05 -15.90 -9.57
C LEU A 125 1.08 -17.08 -9.46
N LEU A 126 0.13 -17.06 -8.52
CA LEU A 126 -0.87 -18.12 -8.36
C LEU A 126 -1.85 -18.21 -9.54
N SER A 127 -2.17 -17.07 -10.19
CA SER A 127 -2.98 -17.06 -11.41
C SER A 127 -2.23 -17.73 -12.56
N SER A 128 -0.97 -17.35 -12.79
CA SER A 128 -0.13 -17.95 -13.84
C SER A 128 -0.02 -19.46 -13.66
N VAL A 129 0.26 -19.92 -12.43
CA VAL A 129 0.34 -21.37 -12.13
C VAL A 129 -0.98 -22.08 -12.39
N ARG A 130 -2.12 -21.43 -12.09
CA ARG A 130 -3.45 -22.00 -12.35
C ARG A 130 -3.73 -22.09 -13.84
N ASP A 131 -3.34 -21.08 -14.60
CA ASP A 131 -3.51 -21.04 -16.06
C ASP A 131 -2.66 -22.15 -16.70
N ASP A 132 -1.39 -22.29 -16.31
CA ASP A 132 -0.50 -23.37 -16.76
C ASP A 132 -1.06 -24.77 -16.44
N ILE A 133 -1.60 -24.97 -15.23
CA ILE A 133 -2.24 -26.24 -14.83
C ILE A 133 -3.49 -26.49 -15.68
N SER A 134 -4.27 -25.45 -15.94
CA SER A 134 -5.51 -25.55 -16.73
C SER A 134 -5.19 -25.87 -18.19
N GLU A 135 -4.17 -25.23 -18.76
CA GLU A 135 -3.64 -25.52 -20.09
C GLU A 135 -3.10 -26.95 -20.17
N PHE A 136 -2.28 -27.39 -19.21
CA PHE A 136 -1.78 -28.77 -19.16
C PHE A 136 -2.91 -29.81 -19.08
N LYS A 137 -3.97 -29.52 -18.32
CA LYS A 137 -5.16 -30.37 -18.27
C LYS A 137 -5.94 -30.33 -19.59
N ALA A 138 -6.10 -29.16 -20.20
CA ALA A 138 -6.80 -28.98 -21.47
C ALA A 138 -6.06 -29.64 -22.65
N SER A 139 -4.73 -29.64 -22.64
CA SER A 139 -3.88 -30.35 -23.60
C SER A 139 -3.87 -31.88 -23.38
N GLY A 140 -4.74 -32.39 -22.50
CA GLY A 140 -5.00 -33.82 -22.32
C GLY A 140 -4.32 -34.44 -21.11
N GLY A 141 -3.67 -33.66 -20.23
CA GLY A 141 -3.16 -34.12 -18.92
C GLY A 141 -2.33 -35.40 -19.00
N MET A 142 -1.66 -35.64 -20.14
CA MET A 142 -1.06 -36.92 -20.43
C MET A 142 0.27 -36.98 -19.69
N SER A 143 0.37 -37.83 -18.65
CA SER A 143 1.67 -38.15 -18.06
C SER A 143 2.64 -38.49 -19.18
N PRO A 144 3.93 -38.05 -19.12
CA PRO A 144 4.93 -38.43 -20.11
C PRO A 144 4.93 -39.93 -20.40
N ARG A 145 4.68 -40.76 -19.37
CA ARG A 145 4.50 -42.21 -19.49
C ARG A 145 3.31 -42.61 -20.35
N MET A 146 2.16 -41.95 -20.21
CA MET A 146 0.96 -42.23 -21.00
C MET A 146 1.11 -41.74 -22.44
N GLN A 147 1.82 -40.63 -22.66
CA GLN A 147 2.15 -40.14 -24.01
C GLN A 147 3.06 -41.15 -24.73
N LEU A 148 4.10 -41.65 -24.07
CA LEU A 148 4.98 -42.70 -24.59
C LEU A 148 4.22 -44.01 -24.86
N LEU A 149 3.27 -44.41 -24.00
CA LEU A 149 2.45 -45.60 -24.23
C LEU A 149 1.54 -45.44 -25.44
N ARG A 150 0.97 -44.24 -25.68
CA ARG A 150 0.17 -43.96 -26.88
C ARG A 150 1.03 -43.96 -28.13
N GLU A 151 2.19 -43.33 -28.09
CA GLU A 151 3.14 -43.33 -29.22
C GLU A 151 3.58 -44.75 -29.57
N ARG A 152 3.88 -45.57 -28.57
CA ARG A 152 4.20 -46.99 -28.76
C ARG A 152 3.02 -47.76 -29.37
N ALA A 153 1.80 -47.55 -28.87
CA ALA A 153 0.62 -48.21 -29.44
C ALA A 153 0.37 -47.79 -30.90
N ALA A 154 0.60 -46.52 -31.25
CA ALA A 154 0.47 -46.02 -32.62
C ALA A 154 1.52 -46.64 -33.55
N ILE A 155 2.78 -46.74 -33.14
CA ILE A 155 3.85 -47.38 -33.93
C ILE A 155 3.52 -48.85 -34.17
N HIS A 156 3.11 -49.58 -33.13
CA HIS A 156 2.78 -50.99 -33.25
C HIS A 156 1.53 -51.22 -34.13
N GLY A 157 0.51 -50.37 -34.05
CA GLY A 157 -0.66 -50.43 -34.93
C GLY A 157 -0.33 -50.16 -36.40
N ASN A 158 0.60 -49.25 -36.67
CA ASN A 158 1.01 -48.90 -38.02
C ASN A 158 1.87 -50.00 -38.68
N ILE A 159 2.63 -50.76 -37.88
CA ILE A 159 3.39 -51.94 -38.33
C ILE A 159 2.44 -53.10 -38.68
N ALA A 160 1.37 -53.29 -37.91
CA ALA A 160 0.39 -54.36 -38.15
C ALA A 160 -0.48 -54.15 -39.41
N HIS A 161 -0.58 -52.92 -39.92
CA HIS A 161 -1.31 -52.58 -41.15
C HIS A 161 -0.44 -52.67 -42.41
N MET A 162 0.85 -52.97 -42.27
CA MET A 162 1.83 -53.00 -43.38
C MET A 162 2.33 -54.42 -43.73
N MET A 163 1.78 -55.45 -43.07
CA MET A 163 1.87 -56.87 -43.46
C MET A 163 0.52 -57.35 -43.97
#